data_AF-A0A965V253-F1
#
_entry.id   AF-A0A965V253-F1
#
_cell.length_a   1.000
_cell.length_b   1.000
_cell.length_c   1.000
_cell.angle_alpha   90.00
_cell.angle_beta   90.00
_cell.angle_gamma   90.00
#
_symmetry.space_group_name_H-M   'P 1'
#
loop_
_entity.id
_entity.type
_entity.pdbx_description
1 polymer ?
#
loop_
_entity_poly.entity_id
_entity_poly.type
_entity_poly.pdbx_seq_one_letter_code
_entity_poly.pdbx_strand_id
1 'polypeptide(L)' 'ALTELVGSYLARSAHGHNPGAGRVRMALVADTAECLEAAQRIVQFLSTTV' A
#
# COMPACT_ATOMS: atom_id res chain seq x y z
N ALA A 1 -11.25 -3.60 -7.46
CA ALA A 1 -11.27 -2.86 -6.19
C ALA A 1 -9.87 -2.93 -5.59
N LEU A 2 -9.30 -1.82 -5.11
CA LEU A 2 -7.95 -1.82 -4.55
C LEU A 2 -8.05 -2.17 -3.06
N THR A 3 -7.65 -3.37 -2.66
CA THR A 3 -7.66 -3.79 -1.25
C THR A 3 -6.22 -3.82 -0.74
N GLU A 4 -5.83 -2.78 -0.03
CA GLU A 4 -4.50 -2.68 0.56
C GLU A 4 -4.57 -2.81 2.08
N LEU A 5 -3.53 -3.42 2.66
CA LEU A 5 -3.45 -3.64 4.10
C LEU A 5 -2.39 -2.69 4.69
N VAL A 6 -2.78 -1.90 5.69
CA VAL A 6 -1.86 -1.00 6.38
C VAL A 6 -0.84 -1.83 7.15
N GLY A 7 0.45 -1.50 6.98
CA GLY A 7 1.55 -2.24 7.57
C GLY A 7 1.49 -2.27 9.10
N SER A 8 0.92 -1.24 9.74
CA SER A 8 0.76 -1.18 11.20
C SER A 8 -0.10 -2.32 11.75
N TYR A 9 -1.02 -2.88 10.96
CA TYR A 9 -1.82 -4.06 11.35
C TYR A 9 -1.05 -5.38 11.21
N LEU A 10 0.04 -5.41 10.42
CA LEU A 10 0.88 -6.59 10.21
C LEU A 10 2.08 -6.65 11.15
N ALA A 11 2.50 -5.51 11.67
CA ALA A 11 3.71 -5.38 12.45
C ALA A 11 3.39 -5.18 13.93
N ARG A 12 4.19 -5.82 14.78
CA ARG A 12 4.14 -5.64 16.23
C ARG A 12 5.13 -4.55 16.63
N SER A 13 4.72 -3.67 17.55
CA SER A 13 5.62 -2.68 18.13
C SER A 13 6.81 -3.38 18.81
N ALA A 14 8.02 -2.93 18.47
CA ALA A 14 9.27 -3.39 19.06
C ALA A 14 10.15 -2.16 19.32
N HIS A 15 10.87 -2.13 20.46
CA HIS A 15 11.76 -1.00 20.81
C HIS A 15 11.07 0.38 20.68
N GLY A 16 9.81 0.47 21.13
CA GLY A 16 9.04 1.72 21.10
C GLY A 16 8.49 2.16 19.74
N HIS A 17 8.70 1.41 18.65
CA HIS A 17 8.21 1.76 17.31
C HIS A 17 7.52 0.58 16.61
N ASN A 18 6.55 0.88 15.75
CA ASN A 18 5.90 -0.12 14.89
C ASN A 18 6.56 -0.09 13.50
N PRO A 19 7.27 -1.14 13.06
CA PRO A 19 7.98 -1.13 11.77
C PRO A 19 7.05 -1.09 10.55
N GLY A 20 5.76 -1.36 10.74
CA GLY A 20 4.73 -1.25 9.70
C GLY A 20 4.05 0.12 9.63
N ALA A 21 4.33 1.05 10.56
CA ALA A 21 3.82 2.42 10.47
C ALA A 21 4.37 3.11 9.20
N GLY A 22 3.48 3.81 8.47
CA GLY A 22 3.85 4.48 7.21
C GLY A 22 4.16 3.54 6.04
N ARG A 23 3.87 2.23 6.17
CA ARG A 23 4.03 1.24 5.10
C ARG A 23 2.68 0.65 4.72
N VAL A 24 2.58 0.20 3.48
CA VAL A 24 1.41 -0.50 2.96
C VAL A 24 1.87 -1.79 2.29
N ARG A 25 1.12 -2.89 2.47
CA ARG A 25 1.37 -4.15 1.78
C ARG A 25 0.39 -4.31 0.63
N MET A 26 0.92 -4.30 -0.58
CA MET A 26 0.19 -4.55 -1.81
C MET A 26 0.46 -5.96 -2.32
N ALA A 27 -0.58 -6.70 -2.71
CA ALA A 27 -0.45 -8.04 -3.28
C ALA A 27 -0.79 -7.98 -4.78
N LEU A 28 0.23 -8.21 -5.63
CA LEU A 28 0.10 -8.21 -7.09
C LEU A 28 -0.23 -9.63 -7.59
N VAL A 29 -1.38 -10.14 -7.17
CA VAL A 29 -1.87 -11.49 -7.53
C VAL A 29 -2.84 -11.48 -8.71
N ALA A 30 -3.33 -10.29 -9.09
CA ALA A 30 -4.17 -10.11 -10.26
C ALA A 30 -3.35 -10.09 -11.55
N ASP A 31 -4.03 -10.03 -12.69
CA ASP A 31 -3.38 -9.97 -14.00
C ASP A 31 -2.53 -8.69 -14.17
N THR A 32 -1.54 -8.74 -15.04
CA THR A 32 -0.52 -7.66 -15.13
C THR A 32 -1.14 -6.32 -15.52
N ALA A 33 -2.13 -6.35 -16.42
CA ALA A 33 -2.84 -5.15 -16.87
C ALA A 33 -3.66 -4.51 -15.72
N GLU A 34 -4.29 -5.32 -14.87
CA GLU A 34 -5.05 -4.84 -13.71
C GLU A 34 -4.12 -4.24 -12.66
N CYS A 35 -2.98 -4.89 -12.41
CA CYS A 35 -1.93 -4.35 -11.54
C CYS A 35 -1.37 -3.02 -12.04
N LEU A 36 -1.24 -2.85 -13.36
CA LEU A 36 -0.75 -1.62 -13.97
C LEU A 36 -1.73 -0.46 -13.78
N GLU A 37 -3.02 -0.68 -14.06
CA GLU A 37 -4.05 0.34 -13.80
C GLU A 37 -4.11 0.74 -12.32
N ALA A 38 -4.04 -0.25 -11.42
CA ALA A 38 -3.99 -0.02 -9.98
C ALA A 38 -2.80 0.89 -9.59
N ALA A 39 -1.60 0.59 -10.10
CA ALA A 39 -0.41 1.39 -9.83
C ALA A 39 -0.55 2.83 -10.38
N GLN A 40 -1.07 3.00 -11.59
CA GLN A 40 -1.30 4.32 -12.19
C GLN A 40 -2.27 5.16 -11.37
N ARG A 41 -3.36 4.56 -10.86
CA ARG A 41 -4.33 5.25 -10.00
C ARG A 41 -3.71 5.72 -8.68
N ILE A 42 -2.83 4.92 -8.09
CA ILE A 42 -2.11 5.30 -6.86
C ILE A 42 -1.21 6.51 -7.12
N VAL A 43 -0.44 6.49 -8.22
CA VAL A 43 0.43 7.62 -8.60
C VAL A 43 -0.38 8.89 -8.86
N GLN A 44 -1.51 8.78 -9.57
CA GLN A 44 -2.39 9.91 -9.84
C GLN A 44 -2.93 10.52 -8.54
N PHE A 45 -3.38 9.70 -7.60
CA PHE A 45 -3.89 10.16 -6.30
C PHE A 45 -2.81 10.90 -5.49
N LEU A 46 -1.59 10.36 -5.44
CA LEU A 46 -0.47 10.98 -4.74
C LEU A 46 0.01 12.27 -5.41
N SER A 47 -0.09 12.37 -6.74
CA SER A 47 0.34 13.54 -7.50
C SER A 47 -0.67 14.69 -7.50
N THR A 48 -1.94 14.40 -7.21
CA THR A 48 -3.03 15.40 -7.20
C THR A 48 -3.16 16.10 -5.85
N THR A 49 -2.71 15.47 -4.76
CA THR A 49 -2.82 16.03 -3.42
C THR A 49 -1.60 16.89 -3.11
N VAL A 50 -1.72 18.20 -3.36
CA VAL A 50 -0.82 19.27 -2.90
C VAL A 50 -1.59 20.23 -2.01
#